data_AF-A0A1G9TZD6-F1
#
_entry.id   AF-A0A1G9TZD6-F1
#
_cell.length_a   1.000
_cell.length_b   1.000
_cell.length_c   1.000
_cell.angle_alpha   90.00
_cell.angle_beta   90.00
_cell.angle_gamma   90.00
#
_symmetry.space_group_name_H-M   'P 1'
#
loop_
_entity.id
_entity.type
_entity.pdbx_description
1 polymer ?
#
loop_
_entity_poly.entity_id
_entity_poly.type
_entity_poly.pdbx_seq_one_letter_code
_entity_poly.pdbx_strand_id
1 'polypeptide(L)' 'MIPAAQGRTAPTIQPHQADTIQLHAQAINGLNIALHTLMHGQLDQVQLHRAIGKALRASSAMKRLAHNLRAEG' A
#
# COMPACT_ATOMS: atom_id res chain seq x y z
N MET A 1 -44.01 -20.69 -2.19
CA MET A 1 -42.80 -20.88 -3.02
C MET A 1 -41.99 -19.57 -2.97
N ILE A 2 -40.87 -19.58 -2.24
CA ILE A 2 -39.94 -18.47 -2.00
C ILE A 2 -38.52 -19.09 -2.08
N PRO A 3 -37.39 -18.40 -2.41
CA PRO A 3 -37.19 -17.05 -2.93
C PRO A 3 -36.23 -16.99 -4.15
N ALA A 4 -36.26 -15.90 -4.92
CA ALA A 4 -35.13 -15.51 -5.77
C ALA A 4 -34.12 -14.74 -4.90
N ALA A 5 -33.12 -15.45 -4.38
CA ALA A 5 -31.95 -14.83 -3.79
C ALA A 5 -31.15 -14.16 -4.92
N GLN A 6 -31.27 -12.84 -5.04
CA GLN A 6 -30.49 -12.02 -5.94
C GLN A 6 -29.03 -12.03 -5.45
N GLY A 7 -28.27 -12.99 -5.97
CA GLY A 7 -26.85 -13.12 -5.71
C GLY A 7 -26.11 -11.86 -6.13
N ARG A 8 -25.79 -11.01 -5.15
CA ARG A 8 -24.70 -10.05 -5.28
C ARG A 8 -23.44 -10.89 -5.45
N THR A 9 -22.99 -11.07 -6.69
CA THR A 9 -21.65 -11.58 -6.97
C THR A 9 -20.66 -10.52 -6.50
N ALA A 10 -20.31 -10.57 -5.21
CA ALA A 10 -19.13 -9.87 -4.74
C ALA A 10 -17.95 -10.38 -5.59
N PRO A 11 -17.08 -9.49 -6.12
CA PRO A 11 -15.92 -9.95 -6.85
C PRO A 11 -15.13 -10.89 -5.93
N THR A 12 -14.93 -12.12 -6.38
CA THR A 12 -14.09 -13.09 -5.68
C THR A 12 -12.66 -12.60 -5.78
N ILE A 13 -12.26 -11.72 -4.87
CA ILE A 13 -10.86 -11.28 -4.77
C ILE A 13 -10.07 -12.53 -4.37
N GLN A 14 -9.22 -13.00 -5.27
CA GLN A 14 -8.32 -14.10 -4.94
C GLN A 14 -7.45 -13.66 -3.76
N PRO A 15 -7.14 -14.54 -2.80
CA PRO A 15 -6.35 -14.18 -1.61
C PRO A 15 -5.06 -13.41 -1.98
N HIS A 16 -4.38 -13.84 -3.03
CA HIS A 16 -3.18 -13.20 -3.58
C HIS A 16 -3.39 -11.74 -4.05
N GLN A 17 -4.57 -11.44 -4.62
CA GLN A 17 -4.93 -10.08 -5.02
C GLN A 17 -5.28 -9.22 -3.79
N ALA A 18 -5.95 -9.78 -2.78
CA ALA A 18 -6.24 -9.07 -1.54
C ALA A 18 -4.94 -8.68 -0.81
N ASP A 19 -3.97 -9.60 -0.74
CA ASP A 19 -2.65 -9.36 -0.14
C ASP A 19 -1.89 -8.26 -0.89
N THR A 20 -1.94 -8.28 -2.23
CA THR A 20 -1.27 -7.27 -3.07
C THR A 20 -1.90 -5.88 -2.90
N ILE A 21 -3.23 -5.79 -2.86
CA ILE A 21 -3.96 -4.53 -2.65
C ILE A 21 -3.67 -3.98 -1.25
N GLN A 22 -3.70 -4.82 -0.23
CA GLN A 22 -3.38 -4.41 1.14
C GLN A 22 -1.94 -3.93 1.28
N LEU A 23 -0.98 -4.66 0.70
CA LEU A 23 0.43 -4.29 0.73
C LEU A 23 0.67 -2.98 -0.02
N HIS A 24 -0.02 -2.75 -1.15
CA HIS A 24 0.05 -1.50 -1.89
C HIS A 24 -0.52 -0.32 -1.10
N ALA A 25 -1.70 -0.49 -0.49
CA ALA A 25 -2.33 0.54 0.33
C ALA A 25 -1.46 0.91 1.55
N GLN A 26 -0.86 -0.09 2.21
CA GLN A 26 0.06 0.14 3.33
C GLN A 26 1.33 0.90 2.89
N ALA A 27 1.91 0.53 1.74
CA ALA A 27 3.09 1.21 1.21
C ALA A 27 2.79 2.67 0.85
N ILE A 28 1.65 2.95 0.21
CA ILE A 28 1.22 4.31 -0.13
C ILE A 28 0.98 5.13 1.13
N ASN A 29 0.20 4.62 2.09
CA ASN A 29 -0.05 5.35 3.33
C ASN A 29 1.26 5.60 4.12
N GLY A 30 2.14 4.59 4.17
CA GLY A 30 3.44 4.71 4.82
C GLY A 30 4.33 5.79 4.18
N LEU A 31 4.32 5.88 2.85
CA LEU A 31 5.05 6.90 2.10
C LEU A 31 4.45 8.29 2.30
N ASN A 32 3.13 8.43 2.17
CA ASN A 32 2.43 9.70 2.35
C ASN A 32 2.70 10.31 3.73
N ILE A 33 2.63 9.50 4.78
CA ILE A 33 2.94 9.93 6.15
C ILE A 33 4.41 10.37 6.24
N ALA A 34 5.34 9.60 5.68
CA ALA A 34 6.75 9.95 5.72
C ALA A 34 7.04 11.28 5.01
N LEU A 35 6.46 11.50 3.84
CA LEU A 35 6.60 12.75 3.09
C LEU A 35 5.97 13.93 3.82
N HIS A 36 4.76 13.76 4.36
CA HIS A 36 4.11 14.79 5.17
C HIS A 36 4.98 15.19 6.38
N THR A 37 5.54 14.20 7.09
CA THR A 37 6.47 14.44 8.19
C THR A 37 7.73 15.18 7.73
N LEU A 38 8.29 14.84 6.57
CA LEU A 38 9.47 15.52 6.03
C LEU A 38 9.20 16.97 5.59
N MET A 39 8.01 17.24 5.05
CA MET A 39 7.66 18.57 4.52
C MET A 39 7.19 19.54 5.61
N HIS A 40 6.49 19.03 6.63
CA HIS A 40 5.79 19.88 7.60
C HIS A 40 6.24 19.65 9.05
N GLY A 41 7.02 18.60 9.32
CA GLY A 41 7.52 18.31 10.65
C GLY A 41 8.71 19.20 10.99
N GLN A 42 8.70 19.78 12.18
CA GLN A 42 9.93 20.25 12.82
C GLN A 42 10.67 19.04 13.37
N LEU A 43 11.61 18.52 12.58
CA LEU A 43 12.32 17.28 12.86
C LEU A 43 13.70 17.59 13.41
N ASP A 44 14.03 16.98 14.54
CA ASP A 44 15.42 16.81 14.95
C ASP A 44 16.14 15.81 14.00
N GLN A 45 17.48 15.84 13.97
CA GLN A 45 18.31 15.07 13.04
C GLN A 45 17.98 13.57 13.03
N VAL A 46 17.71 12.98 14.20
CA VAL A 46 17.34 11.56 14.32
C VAL A 46 15.97 11.28 13.69
N GLN A 47 15.01 12.19 13.86
CA GLN A 47 13.67 12.05 13.32
C GLN A 47 13.67 12.23 11.80
N LEU A 48 14.50 13.15 11.30
CA LEU A 48 14.75 13.35 9.88
C LEU A 48 15.30 12.07 9.23
N HIS A 49 16.37 11.50 9.78
CA HIS A 49 16.94 10.24 9.29
C HIS A 49 15.92 9.10 9.29
N ARG A 50 15.10 9.00 10.35
CA ARG A 50 14.05 7.97 10.45
C ARG A 50 12.97 8.16 9.38
N ALA A 51 12.52 9.40 9.16
CA ALA A 51 11.50 9.72 8.17
C ALA A 51 12.00 9.44 6.75
N ILE A 52 13.24 9.83 6.42
CA ILE A 52 13.91 9.49 5.15
C ILE A 52 13.99 7.97 4.97
N GLY A 53 14.47 7.23 5.97
CA GLY A 53 14.57 5.78 5.89
C GLY A 53 13.21 5.09 5.69
N LYS A 54 12.14 5.62 6.31
CA LYS A 54 10.77 5.13 6.11
C LYS A 54 10.28 5.40 4.68
N ALA A 55 10.52 6.60 4.15
CA ALA A 55 10.17 6.95 2.77
C ALA A 55 10.89 6.04 1.76
N LEU A 56 12.21 5.84 1.91
CA LEU A 56 13.00 4.99 1.01
C LEU A 56 12.54 3.52 1.00
N ARG A 57 12.21 2.96 2.17
CA ARG A 57 11.68 1.59 2.26
C ARG A 57 10.30 1.47 1.62
N ALA A 58 9.42 2.44 1.85
CA ALA A 58 8.09 2.46 1.24
C ALA A 58 8.18 2.55 -0.30
N SER A 59 9.02 3.46 -0.83
CA SER A 59 9.27 3.58 -2.27
C SER A 59 9.87 2.31 -2.87
N SER A 60 10.80 1.65 -2.16
CA SER A 60 11.37 0.37 -2.59
C SER A 60 10.34 -0.75 -2.64
N ALA A 61 9.44 -0.82 -1.64
CA ALA A 61 8.35 -1.79 -1.63
C ALA A 61 7.37 -1.56 -2.80
N MET A 62 7.03 -0.31 -3.10
CA MET A 62 6.20 0.04 -4.27
C MET A 62 6.88 -0.35 -5.59
N LYS A 63 8.19 -0.11 -5.73
CA LYS A 63 8.94 -0.51 -6.93
C LYS A 63 8.93 -2.03 -7.12
N ARG A 64 9.09 -2.81 -6.04
CA ARG A 64 9.00 -4.27 -6.08
C ARG A 64 7.60 -4.75 -6.46
N LEU A 65 6.56 -4.16 -5.88
CA LEU A 65 5.17 -4.43 -6.26
C LEU A 65 4.92 -4.17 -7.75
N ALA A 66 5.36 -3.01 -8.26
CA ALA A 66 5.21 -2.66 -9.67
C ALA A 66 5.97 -3.61 -10.61
N HIS A 67 7.14 -4.11 -10.19
CA HIS A 67 7.88 -5.12 -10.93
C HIS A 67 7.15 -6.47 -10.96
N ASN A 68 6.61 -6.91 -9.81
CA ASN A 68 5.87 -8.17 -9.72
C ASN A 68 4.59 -8.12 -10.58
N LEU A 69 3.83 -7.02 -10.52
CA LEU A 69 2.65 -6.80 -11.36
C LEU A 69 2.96 -6.84 -12.87
N ARG A 70 4.17 -6.45 -13.29
CA ARG A 70 4.62 -6.54 -14.69
C ARG A 70 5.11 -7.93 -15.09
N ALA A 71 5.49 -8.77 -14.14
CA ALA A 71 5.96 -10.13 -14.40
C ALA A 71 4.79 -11.14 -14.49
N GLU A 72 3.62 -10.78 -13.97
CA GLU A 72 2.41 -11.61 -13.96
C GLU A 72 1.43 -11.31 -15.12
N GLY A 73 1.74 -10.36 -16.01
CA GLY A 73 0.94 -9.99 -17.18
C GLY A 73 1.68 -10.23 -18.48
#